data_AF-A0A1F8T3Z2-F1
#
_entry.id   AF-A0A1F8T3Z2-F1
#
_cell.length_a   1.000
_cell.length_b   1.000
_cell.length_c   1.000
_cell.angle_alpha   90.00
_cell.angle_beta   90.00
_cell.angle_gamma   90.00
#
_symmetry.space_group_name_H-M   'P 1'
#
loop_
_entity.id
_entity.type
_entity.pdbx_description
1 polymer ?
#
loop_
_entity_poly.entity_id
_entity_poly.type
_entity_poly.pdbx_seq_one_letter_code
_entity_poly.pdbx_strand_id
1 'polypeptide(L)'
;MTKRDIIHAVLDGQKPPYVPWSCGFTKEAWAKLQPHFTPVELEVALQNHLLQLGSDIGFFTDLGNNRLQDVFGVVWDRTIDKDIGSVEGCILSQPTLKHYTFPDPLDQRFFANIPERIAKYGDRFRVFQIGFSLYERAWTLRGMQNLLVDFYDHPKFVHELLNTIADYNITQVIEALKYDIDAVYFGDDWGQQHGLQMGPKLWRKYIYPVLERMYHIVRDSGRFVFIHSCGDVDELFDDLITIGANCFNPFQPEVMNVPVLLRKYRGRLIFHGGLSTQKTLPYGTKDEVRAETHRLLEMGREGGYIFAPAHDVEGDVSLDNMLAFIELIQSQPGFCNN
;
A
#
# COMPACT_ATOMS: atom_id res chain seq x y z
N MET A 1 -4.09 -2.15 26.22
CA MET A 1 -4.53 -2.05 24.82
C MET A 1 -3.28 -2.25 23.97
N THR A 2 -3.28 -3.27 23.12
CA THR A 2 -2.16 -3.56 22.19
C THR A 2 -2.20 -2.62 20.99
N LYS A 3 -1.14 -2.58 20.17
CA LYS A 3 -1.17 -1.81 18.91
C LYS A 3 -2.27 -2.33 17.96
N ARG A 4 -2.50 -3.64 17.96
CA ARG A 4 -3.59 -4.33 17.25
C ARG A 4 -4.95 -3.79 17.68
N ASP A 5 -5.22 -3.69 18.99
CA ASP A 5 -6.48 -3.17 19.52
C ASP A 5 -6.72 -1.70 19.12
N ILE A 6 -5.67 -0.88 19.05
CA ILE A 6 -5.78 0.54 18.67
C ILE A 6 -6.16 0.68 17.20
N ILE A 7 -5.59 -0.12 16.31
CA ILE A 7 -5.96 -0.10 14.89
C ILE A 7 -7.41 -0.57 14.71
N HIS A 8 -7.84 -1.62 15.42
CA HIS A 8 -9.25 -2.03 15.44
C HIS A 8 -10.16 -0.90 15.90
N ALA A 9 -9.82 -0.19 16.99
CA ALA A 9 -10.61 0.96 17.45
C ALA A 9 -10.72 2.06 16.39
N VAL A 10 -9.63 2.36 15.66
CA VAL A 10 -9.67 3.34 14.57
C VAL A 10 -10.56 2.87 13.42
N LEU A 11 -10.46 1.61 13.02
CA LEU A 11 -11.28 1.01 11.95
C LEU A 11 -12.76 0.94 12.31
N ASP A 12 -13.08 0.78 13.60
CA ASP A 12 -14.44 0.81 14.14
C ASP A 12 -14.98 2.24 14.35
N GLY A 13 -14.24 3.26 13.90
CA GLY A 13 -14.63 4.67 13.99
C GLY A 13 -14.55 5.26 15.39
N GLN A 14 -13.86 4.60 16.31
CA GLN A 14 -13.65 5.08 17.67
C GLN A 14 -12.47 6.05 17.74
N LYS A 15 -12.48 6.88 18.78
CA LYS A 15 -11.36 7.75 19.12
C LYS A 15 -10.23 6.94 19.77
N PRO A 16 -9.04 6.83 19.16
CA PRO A 16 -7.94 6.11 19.77
C PRO A 16 -7.29 6.94 20.90
N PRO A 17 -6.55 6.31 21.83
CA PRO A 17 -5.85 7.03 22.91
C PRO A 17 -4.75 7.97 22.40
N TYR A 18 -4.19 7.67 21.22
CA TYR A 18 -3.23 8.47 20.46
C TYR A 18 -3.37 8.09 18.96
N VAL A 19 -2.79 8.87 18.05
CA VAL A 19 -2.85 8.54 16.61
C VAL A 19 -1.88 7.39 16.32
N PRO A 20 -2.35 6.22 15.85
CA PRO A 20 -1.46 5.11 15.51
C PRO A 20 -0.64 5.45 14.26
N TRP A 21 0.49 4.77 14.08
CA TRP A 21 1.38 5.00 12.93
C TRP A 21 1.93 3.72 12.34
N SER A 22 2.32 3.80 11.07
CA SER A 22 3.11 2.76 10.40
C SER A 22 3.99 3.37 9.31
N CYS A 23 5.28 3.49 9.58
CA CYS A 23 6.25 4.15 8.71
C CYS A 23 7.15 3.13 8.02
N GLY A 24 7.24 3.21 6.70
CA GLY A 24 8.17 2.43 5.88
C GLY A 24 9.36 3.28 5.42
N PHE A 25 10.46 2.60 5.09
CA PHE A 25 11.75 3.22 4.75
C PHE A 25 12.43 2.36 3.68
N THR A 26 13.02 2.99 2.67
CA THR A 26 13.87 2.27 1.72
C THR A 26 15.12 1.73 2.41
N LYS A 27 15.85 0.83 1.74
CA LYS A 27 17.08 0.23 2.30
C LYS A 27 18.12 1.30 2.68
N GLU A 28 18.24 2.35 1.89
CA GLU A 28 19.17 3.45 2.11
C GLU A 28 18.78 4.29 3.32
N ALA A 29 17.50 4.64 3.45
CA ALA A 29 16.99 5.37 4.61
C ALA A 29 17.11 4.53 5.90
N TRP A 30 16.79 3.24 5.82
CA TRP A 30 16.96 2.28 6.91
C TRP A 30 18.41 2.22 7.40
N ALA A 31 19.37 2.12 6.47
CA ALA A 31 20.79 2.07 6.79
C ALA A 31 21.30 3.35 7.49
N LYS A 32 20.70 4.51 7.20
CA LYS A 32 21.01 5.76 7.91
C LYS A 32 20.43 5.78 9.34
N LEU A 33 19.25 5.21 9.54
CA LEU A 33 18.54 5.23 10.84
C LEU A 33 19.07 4.20 11.84
N GLN A 34 19.36 2.97 11.39
CA GLN A 34 19.72 1.85 12.27
C GLN A 34 20.88 2.16 13.23
N PRO A 35 21.95 2.90 12.86
CA PRO A 35 23.01 3.28 13.80
C PRO A 35 22.51 4.09 15.00
N HIS A 36 21.48 4.93 14.83
CA HIS A 36 20.94 5.76 15.91
C HIS A 36 20.19 4.96 16.98
N PHE A 37 19.56 3.85 16.59
CA PHE A 37 18.79 3.00 17.50
C PHE A 37 19.56 1.80 18.04
N THR A 38 20.82 1.62 17.63
CA THR A 38 21.68 0.53 18.11
C THR A 38 21.87 0.61 19.63
N PRO A 39 21.75 -0.51 20.38
CA PRO A 39 21.72 -1.91 19.94
C PRO A 39 20.33 -2.48 19.61
N VAL A 40 19.27 -1.67 19.60
CA VAL A 40 17.91 -2.10 19.31
C VAL A 40 17.72 -2.23 17.79
N GLU A 41 17.07 -3.32 17.35
CA GLU A 41 16.64 -3.49 15.96
C GLU A 41 15.68 -2.36 15.58
N LEU A 42 15.90 -1.70 14.44
CA LEU A 42 15.10 -0.53 14.05
C LEU A 42 13.61 -0.88 13.93
N GLU A 43 13.26 -2.07 13.44
CA GLU A 43 11.87 -2.55 13.37
C GLU A 43 11.17 -2.53 14.74
N VAL A 44 11.91 -2.87 15.80
CA VAL A 44 11.43 -2.82 17.19
C VAL A 44 11.38 -1.37 17.66
N ALA A 45 12.41 -0.58 17.38
CA ALA A 45 12.50 0.81 17.83
C ALA A 45 11.42 1.71 17.21
N LEU A 46 10.99 1.46 15.97
CA LEU A 46 9.97 2.26 15.27
C LEU A 46 8.57 2.13 15.88
N GLN A 47 8.28 1.01 16.56
CA GLN A 47 7.00 0.76 17.21
C GLN A 47 5.79 0.89 16.25
N ASN A 48 5.96 0.47 14.98
CA ASN A 48 4.89 0.46 13.98
C ASN A 48 3.67 -0.35 14.45
N HIS A 49 2.48 0.12 14.08
CA HIS A 49 1.21 -0.50 14.47
C HIS A 49 0.72 -1.54 13.48
N LEU A 50 1.07 -1.40 12.20
CA LEU A 50 0.80 -2.40 11.18
C LEU A 50 1.98 -3.37 11.08
N LEU A 51 1.67 -4.65 10.91
CA LEU A 51 2.59 -5.71 10.59
C LEU A 51 2.28 -6.20 9.19
N GLN A 52 3.13 -5.81 8.24
CA GLN A 52 3.07 -6.34 6.88
C GLN A 52 3.47 -7.83 6.87
N LEU A 53 2.66 -8.63 6.18
CA LEU A 53 2.77 -10.08 6.08
C LEU A 53 2.72 -10.50 4.61
N GLY A 54 3.40 -11.60 4.29
CA GLY A 54 3.56 -12.09 2.93
C GLY A 54 4.66 -11.37 2.15
N SER A 55 4.58 -11.41 0.83
CA SER A 55 5.48 -10.69 -0.09
C SER A 55 4.66 -9.82 -1.02
N ASP A 56 4.70 -8.50 -0.80
CA ASP A 56 3.89 -7.51 -1.49
C ASP A 56 4.09 -7.55 -3.02
N ILE A 57 5.31 -7.24 -3.48
CA ILE A 57 5.65 -7.19 -4.91
C ILE A 57 6.19 -8.52 -5.48
N GLY A 58 6.04 -9.61 -4.71
CA GLY A 58 6.44 -10.96 -5.13
C GLY A 58 7.95 -11.23 -5.06
N PHE A 59 8.43 -12.08 -5.97
CA PHE A 59 9.82 -12.56 -5.99
C PHE A 59 10.46 -12.28 -7.34
N PHE A 60 11.74 -11.97 -7.31
CA PHE A 60 12.49 -11.58 -8.50
C PHE A 60 13.70 -12.49 -8.71
N THR A 61 13.98 -12.78 -9.98
CA THR A 61 15.21 -13.40 -10.45
C THR A 61 16.09 -12.33 -11.07
N ASP A 62 17.34 -12.24 -10.62
CA ASP A 62 18.33 -11.32 -11.19
C ASP A 62 18.80 -11.81 -12.55
N LEU A 63 18.59 -11.00 -13.60
CA LEU A 63 19.04 -11.25 -14.96
C LEU A 63 20.37 -10.56 -15.28
N GLY A 64 20.96 -9.85 -14.32
CA GLY A 64 22.13 -8.99 -14.49
C GLY A 64 21.77 -7.62 -15.08
N ASN A 65 22.75 -6.71 -15.12
CA ASN A 65 22.60 -5.35 -15.68
C ASN A 65 21.41 -4.57 -15.10
N ASN A 66 21.15 -4.71 -13.79
CA ASN A 66 20.01 -4.11 -13.09
C ASN A 66 18.65 -4.50 -13.69
N ARG A 67 18.51 -5.73 -14.21
CA ARG A 67 17.24 -6.27 -14.68
C ARG A 67 16.77 -7.38 -13.78
N LEU A 68 15.52 -7.28 -13.36
CA LEU A 68 14.88 -8.26 -12.50
C LEU A 68 13.67 -8.84 -13.21
N GLN A 69 13.51 -10.15 -13.20
CA GLN A 69 12.31 -10.82 -13.70
C GLN A 69 11.41 -11.26 -12.55
N ASP A 70 10.15 -10.84 -12.57
CA ASP A 70 9.17 -11.29 -11.56
C ASP A 70 8.60 -12.68 -11.87
N VAL A 71 7.79 -13.21 -10.95
CA VAL A 71 7.15 -14.53 -11.10
C VAL A 71 6.16 -14.63 -12.27
N PHE A 72 5.67 -13.50 -12.78
CA PHE A 72 4.83 -13.45 -13.98
C PHE A 72 5.66 -13.44 -15.27
N GLY A 73 6.99 -13.39 -15.16
CA GLY A 73 7.92 -13.34 -16.28
C GLY A 73 8.20 -11.92 -16.78
N VAL A 74 7.60 -10.89 -16.17
CA VAL A 74 7.82 -9.48 -16.53
C VAL A 74 9.24 -9.08 -16.15
N VAL A 75 9.95 -8.43 -17.08
CA VAL A 75 11.30 -7.90 -16.85
C VAL A 75 11.20 -6.44 -16.44
N TRP A 76 11.89 -6.08 -15.37
CA TRP A 76 11.93 -4.76 -14.76
C TRP A 76 13.35 -4.18 -14.90
N ASP A 77 13.52 -3.16 -15.72
CA ASP A 77 14.77 -2.42 -15.90
C ASP A 77 14.90 -1.36 -14.80
N ARG A 78 15.88 -1.55 -13.91
CA ARG A 78 16.20 -0.66 -12.79
C ARG A 78 17.41 0.23 -13.02
N THR A 79 17.79 0.46 -14.28
CA THR A 79 18.91 1.35 -14.61
C THR A 79 18.56 2.83 -14.41
N ILE A 80 17.28 3.21 -14.54
CA ILE A 80 16.78 4.57 -14.35
C ILE A 80 16.08 4.69 -12.99
N ASP A 81 14.94 4.01 -12.84
CA ASP A 81 14.24 3.89 -11.57
C ASP A 81 14.79 2.67 -10.81
N LYS A 82 15.54 2.93 -9.74
CA LYS A 82 16.19 1.87 -8.97
C LYS A 82 15.26 1.19 -7.97
N ASP A 83 14.12 1.82 -7.66
CA ASP A 83 13.21 1.33 -6.63
C ASP A 83 12.30 0.23 -7.19
N ILE A 84 11.39 0.59 -8.10
CA ILE A 84 10.45 -0.35 -8.71
C ILE A 84 11.02 -0.87 -10.03
N GLY A 85 11.39 0.05 -10.93
CA GLY A 85 11.90 -0.25 -12.27
C GLY A 85 10.86 -0.03 -13.37
N SER A 86 11.34 0.09 -14.60
CA SER A 86 10.49 0.22 -15.79
C SER A 86 10.28 -1.14 -16.46
N VAL A 87 9.03 -1.45 -16.85
CA VAL A 87 8.75 -2.70 -17.57
C VAL A 87 9.44 -2.72 -18.94
N GLU A 88 10.23 -3.75 -19.17
CA GLU A 88 10.92 -4.02 -20.44
C GLU A 88 10.16 -5.11 -21.21
N GLY A 89 9.79 -4.79 -22.46
CA GLY A 89 9.07 -5.72 -23.33
C GLY A 89 7.57 -5.78 -23.06
N CYS A 90 6.94 -6.88 -23.48
CA CYS A 90 5.51 -7.09 -23.36
C CYS A 90 5.21 -8.59 -23.37
N ILE A 91 4.69 -9.11 -22.26
CA ILE A 91 4.37 -10.54 -22.12
C ILE A 91 3.19 -10.91 -23.04
N LEU A 92 2.15 -10.07 -23.04
CA LEU A 92 0.95 -10.25 -23.84
C LEU A 92 0.99 -9.36 -25.08
N SER A 93 1.83 -9.71 -26.06
CA SER A 93 1.98 -8.94 -27.31
C SER A 93 0.69 -8.88 -28.15
N GLN A 94 -0.23 -9.84 -27.99
CA GLN A 94 -1.56 -9.87 -28.59
C GLN A 94 -2.64 -9.88 -27.49
N PRO A 95 -3.87 -9.35 -27.74
CA PRO A 95 -4.93 -9.26 -26.74
C PRO A 95 -5.58 -10.63 -26.49
N THR A 96 -4.82 -11.57 -25.96
CA THR A 96 -5.21 -12.96 -25.70
C THR A 96 -4.33 -13.59 -24.63
N LEU A 97 -4.92 -14.45 -23.79
CA LEU A 97 -4.20 -15.23 -22.78
C LEU A 97 -3.73 -16.62 -23.27
N LYS A 98 -4.13 -17.06 -24.46
CA LYS A 98 -3.93 -18.45 -24.98
C LYS A 98 -2.51 -19.02 -24.91
N HIS A 99 -1.48 -18.18 -24.83
CA HIS A 99 -0.07 -18.59 -24.84
C HIS A 99 0.67 -18.17 -23.57
N TYR A 100 -0.07 -17.81 -22.52
CA TYR A 100 0.47 -17.39 -21.25
C TYR A 100 -0.22 -18.13 -20.11
N THR A 101 0.58 -18.66 -19.21
CA THR A 101 0.12 -19.32 -18.00
C THR A 101 0.57 -18.49 -16.81
N PHE A 102 -0.36 -18.13 -15.94
CA PHE A 102 -0.05 -17.41 -14.72
C PHE A 102 0.81 -18.30 -13.81
N PRO A 103 1.68 -17.71 -12.96
CA PRO A 103 2.40 -18.47 -11.96
C PRO A 103 1.46 -19.16 -10.96
N ASP A 104 2.01 -20.03 -10.12
CA ASP A 104 1.23 -20.66 -9.05
C ASP A 104 0.88 -19.63 -7.95
N PRO A 105 -0.41 -19.29 -7.72
CA PRO A 105 -0.80 -18.39 -6.65
C PRO A 105 -0.53 -18.96 -5.25
N LEU A 106 -0.36 -20.28 -5.11
CA LEU A 106 -0.18 -20.97 -3.84
C LEU A 106 1.29 -21.31 -3.55
N ASP A 107 2.23 -20.71 -4.28
CA ASP A 107 3.65 -20.82 -3.98
C ASP A 107 3.89 -20.44 -2.50
N GLN A 108 4.43 -21.40 -1.74
CA GLN A 108 4.58 -21.28 -0.29
C GLN A 108 5.44 -20.09 0.13
N ARG A 109 6.29 -19.57 -0.76
CA ARG A 109 7.11 -18.38 -0.50
C ARG A 109 6.24 -17.16 -0.14
N PHE A 110 5.03 -17.03 -0.69
CA PHE A 110 4.12 -15.93 -0.36
C PHE A 110 3.65 -15.96 1.09
N PHE A 111 3.66 -17.12 1.76
CA PHE A 111 3.11 -17.30 3.11
C PHE A 111 4.19 -17.64 4.15
N ALA A 112 5.41 -17.95 3.71
CA ALA A 112 6.47 -18.50 4.55
C ALA A 112 6.86 -17.61 5.74
N ASN A 113 6.80 -16.28 5.60
CA ASN A 113 7.17 -15.35 6.67
C ASN A 113 6.05 -15.14 7.72
N ILE A 114 4.82 -15.58 7.44
CA ILE A 114 3.65 -15.20 8.23
C ILE A 114 3.75 -15.72 9.68
N PRO A 115 4.01 -17.03 9.94
CA PRO A 115 4.04 -17.55 11.30
C PRO A 115 5.14 -16.92 12.16
N GLU A 116 6.35 -16.75 11.59
CA GLU A 116 7.50 -16.19 12.30
C GLU A 116 7.25 -14.71 12.68
N ARG A 117 6.76 -13.91 11.72
CA ARG A 117 6.50 -12.47 11.96
C ARG A 117 5.41 -12.26 12.98
N ILE A 118 4.34 -13.06 12.94
CA ILE A 118 3.28 -13.01 13.95
C ILE A 118 3.81 -13.39 15.33
N ALA A 119 4.68 -14.40 15.43
CA ALA A 119 5.28 -14.79 16.70
C ALA A 119 6.19 -13.69 17.28
N LYS A 120 6.96 -12.99 16.43
CA LYS A 120 7.90 -11.94 16.84
C LYS A 120 7.21 -10.61 17.17
N TYR A 121 6.15 -10.24 16.44
CA TYR A 121 5.49 -8.92 16.49
C TYR A 121 3.98 -9.02 16.72
N GLY A 122 3.55 -9.97 17.55
CA GLY A 122 2.15 -10.37 17.69
C GLY A 122 1.20 -9.32 18.26
N ASP A 123 1.73 -8.22 18.83
CA ASP A 123 0.99 -7.08 19.36
C ASP A 123 0.48 -6.11 18.28
N ARG A 124 0.95 -6.26 17.03
CA ARG A 124 0.62 -5.40 15.88
C ARG A 124 -0.58 -5.91 15.10
N PHE A 125 -1.22 -5.00 14.36
CA PHE A 125 -2.32 -5.28 13.45
C PHE A 125 -1.80 -5.90 12.15
N ARG A 126 -2.33 -7.05 11.76
CA ARG A 126 -1.70 -7.98 10.82
C ARG A 126 -2.30 -7.81 9.43
N VAL A 127 -1.47 -7.46 8.45
CA VAL A 127 -1.95 -7.05 7.12
C VAL A 127 -1.24 -7.88 6.04
N PHE A 128 -1.96 -8.80 5.42
CA PHE A 128 -1.46 -9.56 4.26
C PHE A 128 -1.42 -8.66 3.03
N GLN A 129 -0.29 -8.61 2.34
CA GLN A 129 -0.05 -7.69 1.21
C GLN A 129 -0.16 -8.41 -0.13
N ILE A 130 -0.83 -7.79 -1.09
CA ILE A 130 -0.81 -8.15 -2.51
C ILE A 130 -0.58 -6.86 -3.31
N GLY A 131 0.64 -6.66 -3.79
CA GLY A 131 1.01 -5.57 -4.68
C GLY A 131 0.73 -5.91 -6.14
N PHE A 132 0.72 -4.90 -7.01
CA PHE A 132 0.36 -5.06 -8.42
C PHE A 132 -0.92 -5.89 -8.56
N SER A 133 -1.98 -5.50 -7.86
CA SER A 133 -3.09 -6.38 -7.60
C SER A 133 -4.08 -6.45 -8.75
N LEU A 134 -4.20 -5.46 -9.65
CA LEU A 134 -5.19 -5.58 -10.71
C LEU A 134 -4.84 -4.84 -11.99
N TYR A 135 -5.11 -3.54 -12.05
CA TYR A 135 -4.79 -2.70 -13.20
C TYR A 135 -3.28 -2.66 -13.44
N GLU A 136 -2.48 -2.63 -12.38
CA GLU A 136 -1.03 -2.65 -12.50
C GLU A 136 -0.50 -3.96 -13.04
N ARG A 137 -1.03 -5.10 -12.57
CA ARG A 137 -0.67 -6.37 -13.18
C ARG A 137 -1.09 -6.44 -14.64
N ALA A 138 -2.25 -5.86 -14.99
CA ALA A 138 -2.70 -5.83 -16.37
C ALA A 138 -1.73 -5.04 -17.26
N TRP A 139 -1.31 -3.83 -16.85
CA TRP A 139 -0.41 -3.03 -17.69
C TRP A 139 1.03 -3.55 -17.69
N THR A 140 1.49 -4.21 -16.63
CA THR A 140 2.83 -4.86 -16.62
C THR A 140 2.90 -6.05 -17.58
N LEU A 141 1.80 -6.77 -17.76
CA LEU A 141 1.71 -7.89 -18.72
C LEU A 141 1.50 -7.40 -20.17
N ARG A 142 0.62 -6.41 -20.37
CA ARG A 142 0.15 -5.99 -21.70
C ARG A 142 0.87 -4.76 -22.27
N GLY A 143 1.56 -4.01 -21.41
CA GLY A 143 2.04 -2.67 -21.69
C GLY A 143 0.94 -1.62 -21.52
N MET A 144 1.27 -0.50 -20.88
CA MET A 144 0.32 0.58 -20.55
C MET A 144 -0.44 1.10 -21.77
N GLN A 145 0.26 1.46 -22.85
CA GLN A 145 -0.37 2.00 -24.05
C GLN A 145 -1.35 1.00 -24.69
N ASN A 146 -0.95 -0.26 -24.81
CA ASN A 146 -1.79 -1.31 -25.38
C ASN A 146 -3.04 -1.54 -24.53
N LEU A 147 -2.89 -1.64 -23.20
CA LEU A 147 -4.02 -1.83 -22.30
C LEU A 147 -5.03 -0.66 -22.39
N LEU A 148 -4.52 0.59 -22.44
CA LEU A 148 -5.36 1.76 -22.56
C LEU A 148 -6.18 1.77 -23.87
N VAL A 149 -5.59 1.33 -24.97
CA VAL A 149 -6.29 1.14 -26.25
C VAL A 149 -7.29 -0.02 -26.18
N ASP A 150 -6.91 -1.13 -25.54
CA ASP A 150 -7.74 -2.34 -25.45
C ASP A 150 -9.04 -2.15 -24.66
N PHE A 151 -9.12 -1.17 -23.75
CA PHE A 151 -10.40 -0.80 -23.11
C PHE A 151 -11.50 -0.46 -24.13
N TYR A 152 -11.10 0.01 -25.32
CA TYR A 152 -12.00 0.35 -26.43
C TYR A 152 -12.00 -0.73 -27.51
N ASP A 153 -10.82 -1.15 -27.97
CA ASP A 153 -10.69 -2.02 -29.14
C ASP A 153 -10.90 -3.49 -28.81
N HIS A 154 -10.50 -3.94 -27.61
CA HIS A 154 -10.55 -5.33 -27.18
C HIS A 154 -11.19 -5.51 -25.79
N PRO A 155 -12.40 -4.99 -25.53
CA PRO A 155 -12.99 -4.97 -24.20
C PRO A 155 -13.23 -6.37 -23.60
N LYS A 156 -13.47 -7.38 -24.45
CA LYS A 156 -13.61 -8.78 -24.01
C LYS A 156 -12.30 -9.32 -23.43
N PHE A 157 -11.17 -9.00 -24.07
CA PHE A 157 -9.85 -9.38 -23.57
C PHE A 157 -9.54 -8.67 -22.25
N VAL A 158 -9.85 -7.37 -22.14
CA VAL A 158 -9.63 -6.64 -20.88
C VAL A 158 -10.43 -7.27 -19.73
N HIS A 159 -11.70 -7.61 -19.96
CA HIS A 159 -12.49 -8.33 -18.95
C HIS A 159 -11.87 -9.69 -18.61
N GLU A 160 -11.45 -10.48 -19.60
CA GLU A 160 -10.79 -11.77 -19.38
C GLU A 160 -9.50 -11.62 -18.55
N LEU A 161 -8.64 -10.67 -18.91
CA LEU A 161 -7.39 -10.37 -18.23
C LEU A 161 -7.62 -9.97 -16.77
N LEU A 162 -8.46 -8.96 -16.52
CA LEU A 162 -8.73 -8.47 -15.17
C LEU A 162 -9.38 -9.53 -14.28
N ASN A 163 -10.32 -10.32 -14.82
CA ASN A 163 -10.94 -11.40 -14.04
C ASN A 163 -9.93 -12.52 -13.74
N THR A 164 -9.05 -12.86 -14.68
CA THR A 164 -8.00 -13.87 -14.45
C THR A 164 -7.02 -13.42 -13.36
N ILE A 165 -6.62 -12.15 -13.37
CA ILE A 165 -5.77 -11.56 -12.31
C ILE A 165 -6.51 -11.61 -10.97
N ALA A 166 -7.79 -11.23 -10.93
CA ALA A 166 -8.57 -11.28 -9.70
C ALA A 166 -8.74 -12.72 -9.18
N ASP A 167 -8.96 -13.71 -10.04
CA ASP A 167 -9.06 -15.12 -9.63
C ASP A 167 -7.74 -15.62 -9.01
N TYR A 168 -6.60 -15.20 -9.57
CA TYR A 168 -5.28 -15.44 -9.00
C TYR A 168 -5.16 -14.84 -7.60
N ASN A 169 -5.51 -13.57 -7.41
CA ASN A 169 -5.43 -12.93 -6.09
C ASN A 169 -6.42 -13.49 -5.07
N ILE A 170 -7.65 -13.78 -5.49
CA ILE A 170 -8.67 -14.39 -4.62
C ILE A 170 -8.16 -15.73 -4.10
N THR A 171 -7.48 -16.51 -4.94
CA THR A 171 -6.84 -17.77 -4.52
C THR A 171 -5.79 -17.52 -3.43
N GLN A 172 -4.93 -16.50 -3.58
CA GLN A 172 -3.97 -16.13 -2.54
C GLN A 172 -4.63 -15.66 -1.25
N VAL A 173 -5.68 -14.82 -1.36
CA VAL A 173 -6.44 -14.31 -0.21
C VAL A 173 -7.06 -15.47 0.57
N ILE A 174 -7.70 -16.43 -0.10
CA ILE A 174 -8.29 -17.61 0.55
C ILE A 174 -7.24 -18.40 1.32
N GLU A 175 -6.03 -18.56 0.77
CA GLU A 175 -4.93 -19.22 1.48
C GLU A 175 -4.46 -18.40 2.69
N ALA A 176 -4.26 -17.09 2.51
CA ALA A 176 -3.84 -16.18 3.57
C ALA A 176 -4.83 -16.13 4.74
N LEU A 177 -6.13 -16.27 4.47
CA LEU A 177 -7.20 -16.30 5.47
C LEU A 177 -7.15 -17.53 6.40
N LYS A 178 -6.34 -18.54 6.08
CA LYS A 178 -6.04 -19.66 7.01
C LYS A 178 -5.12 -19.25 8.15
N TYR A 179 -4.43 -18.11 8.03
CA TYR A 179 -3.59 -17.53 9.08
C TYR A 179 -4.35 -16.47 9.88
N ASP A 180 -3.86 -16.12 11.07
CA ASP A 180 -4.47 -15.07 11.89
C ASP A 180 -4.05 -13.67 11.42
N ILE A 181 -4.65 -13.21 10.30
CA ILE A 181 -4.48 -11.88 9.69
C ILE A 181 -5.69 -10.99 9.96
N ASP A 182 -5.53 -9.69 10.21
CA ASP A 182 -6.65 -8.77 10.45
C ASP A 182 -7.22 -8.16 9.17
N ALA A 183 -6.37 -7.96 8.16
CA ALA A 183 -6.71 -7.28 6.93
C ALA A 183 -5.95 -7.83 5.72
N VAL A 184 -6.49 -7.55 4.54
CA VAL A 184 -5.79 -7.69 3.26
C VAL A 184 -5.58 -6.30 2.67
N TYR A 185 -4.36 -6.04 2.23
CA TYR A 185 -3.94 -4.83 1.56
C TYR A 185 -3.67 -5.13 0.10
N PHE A 186 -4.35 -4.41 -0.77
CA PHE A 186 -4.14 -4.47 -2.21
C PHE A 186 -3.38 -3.25 -2.66
N GLY A 187 -2.35 -3.41 -3.51
CA GLY A 187 -1.70 -2.32 -4.20
C GLY A 187 -2.18 -2.20 -5.64
N ASP A 188 -2.73 -1.07 -6.06
CA ASP A 188 -3.12 -0.84 -7.46
C ASP A 188 -3.20 0.65 -7.80
N ASP A 189 -2.17 1.18 -8.45
CA ASP A 189 -2.10 2.61 -8.82
C ASP A 189 -2.97 2.99 -10.02
N TRP A 190 -3.94 3.88 -9.79
CA TRP A 190 -4.83 4.40 -10.84
C TRP A 190 -4.63 5.87 -11.15
N GLY A 191 -4.05 6.62 -10.22
CA GLY A 191 -3.98 8.06 -10.28
C GLY A 191 -2.80 8.58 -11.08
N GLN A 192 -2.91 9.86 -11.41
CA GLN A 192 -1.82 10.72 -11.87
C GLN A 192 -1.91 12.03 -11.06
N GLN A 193 -1.17 13.07 -11.45
CA GLN A 193 -1.21 14.36 -10.74
C GLN A 193 -2.62 14.97 -10.68
N HIS A 194 -3.46 14.69 -11.69
CA HIS A 194 -4.83 15.18 -11.80
C HIS A 194 -5.76 14.07 -12.31
N GLY A 195 -6.57 13.50 -11.42
CA GLY A 195 -7.50 12.41 -11.70
C GLY A 195 -6.87 11.08 -12.10
N LEU A 196 -7.70 10.20 -12.66
CA LEU A 196 -7.36 8.83 -13.03
C LEU A 196 -6.73 8.70 -14.43
N GLN A 197 -5.76 7.79 -14.58
CA GLN A 197 -5.09 7.49 -15.85
C GLN A 197 -6.07 7.03 -16.96
N MET A 198 -7.01 6.15 -16.61
CA MET A 198 -8.05 5.64 -17.52
C MET A 198 -9.34 6.49 -17.49
N GLY A 199 -9.41 7.46 -16.58
CA GLY A 199 -10.62 8.22 -16.28
C GLY A 199 -11.71 7.41 -15.54
N PRO A 200 -12.61 8.09 -14.83
CA PRO A 200 -13.57 7.46 -13.92
C PRO A 200 -14.60 6.57 -14.62
N LYS A 201 -14.91 6.83 -15.90
CA LYS A 201 -15.86 6.02 -16.67
C LYS A 201 -15.33 4.62 -16.95
N LEU A 202 -14.06 4.51 -17.36
CA LEU A 202 -13.44 3.21 -17.61
C LEU A 202 -13.16 2.49 -16.30
N TRP A 203 -12.71 3.21 -15.27
CA TRP A 203 -12.50 2.63 -13.95
C TRP A 203 -13.78 1.97 -13.40
N ARG A 204 -14.91 2.70 -13.40
CA ARG A 204 -16.21 2.13 -12.97
C ARG A 204 -16.70 0.97 -13.83
N LYS A 205 -16.37 0.96 -15.12
CA LYS A 205 -16.82 -0.10 -16.03
C LYS A 205 -16.00 -1.39 -15.90
N TYR A 206 -14.68 -1.27 -15.73
CA TYR A 206 -13.76 -2.41 -15.85
C TYR A 206 -13.09 -2.80 -14.52
N ILE A 207 -12.76 -1.82 -13.68
CA ILE A 207 -11.98 -2.04 -12.45
C ILE A 207 -12.91 -2.26 -11.25
N TYR A 208 -13.86 -1.34 -11.03
CA TYR A 208 -14.83 -1.39 -9.92
C TYR A 208 -15.48 -2.77 -9.70
N PRO A 209 -16.13 -3.42 -10.70
CA PRO A 209 -16.81 -4.69 -10.46
C PRO A 209 -15.84 -5.83 -10.10
N VAL A 210 -14.58 -5.72 -10.51
CA VAL A 210 -13.56 -6.73 -10.22
C VAL A 210 -13.00 -6.53 -8.81
N LEU A 211 -12.76 -5.28 -8.41
CA LEU A 211 -12.39 -4.94 -7.02
C LEU A 211 -13.50 -5.32 -6.04
N GLU A 212 -14.75 -5.02 -6.36
CA GLU A 212 -15.91 -5.41 -5.55
C GLU A 212 -15.90 -6.91 -5.27
N ARG A 213 -15.69 -7.72 -6.32
CA ARG A 213 -15.58 -9.17 -6.18
C ARG A 213 -14.42 -9.60 -5.27
N MET A 214 -13.24 -8.98 -5.40
CA MET A 214 -12.08 -9.27 -4.56
C MET A 214 -12.32 -8.86 -3.09
N TYR A 215 -12.89 -7.68 -2.87
CA TYR A 215 -13.11 -7.12 -1.54
C TYR A 215 -14.20 -7.88 -0.79
N HIS A 216 -15.25 -8.34 -1.47
CA HIS A 216 -16.27 -9.19 -0.87
C HIS A 216 -15.70 -10.47 -0.26
N ILE A 217 -14.72 -11.12 -0.89
CA ILE A 217 -14.07 -12.32 -0.31
C ILE A 217 -13.42 -11.99 1.04
N VAL A 218 -12.74 -10.85 1.15
CA VAL A 218 -12.10 -10.40 2.40
C VAL A 218 -13.17 -10.03 3.43
N ARG A 219 -14.17 -9.25 3.02
CA ARG A 219 -15.24 -8.75 3.89
C ARG A 219 -16.11 -9.87 4.46
N ASP A 220 -16.49 -10.84 3.64
CA ASP A 220 -17.31 -11.99 4.04
C ASP A 220 -16.58 -12.91 5.03
N SER A 221 -15.25 -12.86 5.04
CA SER A 221 -14.41 -13.55 6.04
C SER A 221 -14.27 -12.77 7.36
N GLY A 222 -14.89 -11.59 7.48
CA GLY A 222 -14.82 -10.73 8.66
C GLY A 222 -13.51 -9.96 8.80
N ARG A 223 -12.72 -9.81 7.73
CA ARG A 223 -11.46 -9.06 7.72
C ARG A 223 -11.61 -7.71 7.03
N PHE A 224 -10.67 -6.80 7.29
CA PHE A 224 -10.68 -5.46 6.74
C PHE A 224 -9.98 -5.39 5.38
N VAL A 225 -10.41 -4.46 4.53
CA VAL A 225 -9.83 -4.21 3.20
C VAL A 225 -9.05 -2.89 3.22
N PHE A 226 -7.79 -2.97 2.82
CA PHE A 226 -6.91 -1.82 2.62
C PHE A 226 -6.57 -1.73 1.13
N ILE A 227 -6.45 -0.52 0.60
CA ILE A 227 -6.08 -0.29 -0.80
C ILE A 227 -5.03 0.81 -0.89
N HIS A 228 -3.96 0.55 -1.66
CA HIS A 228 -3.00 1.53 -2.14
C HIS A 228 -3.43 2.04 -3.53
N SER A 229 -3.44 3.35 -3.76
CA SER A 229 -3.36 3.91 -5.10
C SER A 229 -2.73 5.30 -5.06
N CYS A 230 -1.54 5.46 -5.64
CA CYS A 230 -0.93 6.77 -5.84
C CYS A 230 -1.77 7.67 -6.76
N GLY A 231 -1.52 8.98 -6.62
CA GLY A 231 -2.11 10.03 -7.44
C GLY A 231 -3.45 10.55 -6.91
N ASP A 232 -4.04 11.46 -7.67
CA ASP A 232 -5.32 12.07 -7.35
C ASP A 232 -6.48 11.13 -7.71
N VAL A 233 -7.04 10.46 -6.70
CA VAL A 233 -8.13 9.47 -6.85
C VAL A 233 -9.31 9.74 -5.92
N ASP A 234 -9.41 10.94 -5.36
CA ASP A 234 -10.43 11.27 -4.36
C ASP A 234 -11.88 11.13 -4.89
N GLU A 235 -12.06 11.23 -6.21
CA GLU A 235 -13.31 10.99 -6.93
C GLU A 235 -13.85 9.56 -6.82
N LEU A 236 -13.03 8.62 -6.35
CA LEU A 236 -13.37 7.20 -6.16
C LEU A 236 -13.72 6.84 -4.72
N PHE A 237 -13.49 7.69 -3.73
CA PHE A 237 -13.61 7.28 -2.32
C PHE A 237 -15.01 6.80 -1.92
N ASP A 238 -16.08 7.44 -2.41
CA ASP A 238 -17.44 6.95 -2.15
C ASP A 238 -17.70 5.58 -2.82
N ASP A 239 -17.13 5.34 -4.01
CA ASP A 239 -17.20 4.05 -4.71
C ASP A 239 -16.43 2.96 -3.93
N LEU A 240 -15.21 3.26 -3.48
CA LEU A 240 -14.36 2.35 -2.69
C LEU A 240 -15.01 1.96 -1.35
N ILE A 241 -15.59 2.94 -0.63
CA ILE A 241 -16.34 2.68 0.60
C ILE A 241 -17.52 1.75 0.31
N THR A 242 -18.23 1.97 -0.79
CA THR A 242 -19.40 1.18 -1.18
C THR A 242 -19.03 -0.31 -1.37
N ILE A 243 -17.87 -0.58 -1.97
CA ILE A 243 -17.39 -1.96 -2.21
C ILE A 243 -16.59 -2.55 -1.05
N GLY A 244 -16.55 -1.85 0.10
CA GLY A 244 -16.06 -2.40 1.36
C GLY A 244 -14.63 -2.02 1.74
N ALA A 245 -13.98 -1.09 1.04
CA ALA A 245 -12.67 -0.58 1.47
C ALA A 245 -12.79 0.11 2.84
N ASN A 246 -11.89 -0.24 3.77
CA ASN A 246 -11.85 0.31 5.12
C ASN A 246 -10.75 1.34 5.29
N CYS A 247 -9.61 1.15 4.63
CA CYS A 247 -8.46 2.04 4.71
C CYS A 247 -7.90 2.35 3.31
N PHE A 248 -7.65 3.63 3.06
CA PHE A 248 -7.01 4.11 1.84
C PHE A 248 -5.58 4.58 2.15
N ASN A 249 -4.64 4.07 1.36
CA ASN A 249 -3.25 4.48 1.29
C ASN A 249 -2.95 4.83 -0.18
N PRO A 250 -1.96 5.67 -0.48
CA PRO A 250 -1.35 6.62 0.40
C PRO A 250 -2.17 7.92 0.51
N PHE A 251 -2.19 8.52 1.68
CA PHE A 251 -2.73 9.87 1.81
C PHE A 251 -1.68 10.91 1.38
N GLN A 252 -1.68 11.28 0.09
CA GLN A 252 -0.64 12.11 -0.53
C GLN A 252 -0.98 13.61 -0.54
N PRO A 253 -0.31 14.45 0.28
CA PRO A 253 -0.64 15.87 0.39
C PRO A 253 -0.36 16.68 -0.89
N GLU A 254 0.44 16.17 -1.81
CA GLU A 254 0.76 16.83 -3.08
C GLU A 254 -0.44 16.91 -4.03
N VAL A 255 -1.31 15.91 -3.96
CA VAL A 255 -2.43 15.72 -4.90
C VAL A 255 -3.78 15.73 -4.20
N MET A 256 -3.83 15.52 -2.88
CA MET A 256 -5.07 15.46 -2.12
C MET A 256 -5.17 16.56 -1.04
N ASN A 257 -6.37 17.11 -0.86
CA ASN A 257 -6.64 18.05 0.24
C ASN A 257 -6.87 17.28 1.56
N VAL A 258 -5.77 16.99 2.24
CA VAL A 258 -5.74 16.18 3.47
C VAL A 258 -6.74 16.66 4.54
N PRO A 259 -6.80 17.95 4.94
CA PRO A 259 -7.78 18.44 5.92
C PRO A 259 -9.25 18.24 5.52
N VAL A 260 -9.58 18.44 4.24
CA VAL A 260 -10.96 18.34 3.76
C VAL A 260 -11.39 16.87 3.72
N LEU A 261 -10.56 16.01 3.15
CA LEU A 261 -10.89 14.59 2.95
C LEU A 261 -11.00 13.84 4.27
N LEU A 262 -10.07 14.06 5.22
CA LEU A 262 -10.14 13.43 6.53
C LEU A 262 -11.43 13.81 7.26
N ARG A 263 -11.85 15.08 7.22
CA ARG A 263 -13.12 15.51 7.81
C ARG A 263 -14.33 14.93 7.10
N LYS A 264 -14.32 14.88 5.76
CA LYS A 264 -15.44 14.40 4.94
C LYS A 264 -15.73 12.92 5.16
N TYR A 265 -14.69 12.09 5.30
CA TYR A 265 -14.83 10.62 5.34
C TYR A 265 -14.57 9.97 6.70
N ARG A 266 -14.31 10.75 7.76
CA ARG A 266 -14.13 10.22 9.11
C ARG A 266 -15.28 9.28 9.51
N GLY A 267 -14.92 8.10 10.00
CA GLY A 267 -15.87 7.05 10.39
C GLY A 267 -16.42 6.21 9.22
N ARG A 268 -16.06 6.53 7.96
CA ARG A 268 -16.42 5.77 6.77
C ARG A 268 -15.21 5.21 6.04
N LEU A 269 -14.10 5.94 6.04
CA LEU A 269 -12.82 5.54 5.44
C LEU A 269 -11.68 6.03 6.33
N ILE A 270 -10.73 5.14 6.61
CA ILE A 270 -9.50 5.47 7.31
C ILE A 270 -8.46 5.91 6.29
N PHE A 271 -7.71 6.97 6.59
CA PHE A 271 -6.58 7.39 5.77
C PHE A 271 -5.27 6.96 6.40
N HIS A 272 -4.37 6.39 5.60
CA HIS A 272 -3.02 6.00 5.99
C HIS A 272 -1.99 6.72 5.11
N GLY A 273 -1.07 7.47 5.71
CA GLY A 273 -0.14 8.35 4.99
C GLY A 273 -0.15 9.76 5.56
N GLY A 274 0.14 10.78 4.75
CA GLY A 274 -0.09 12.19 5.06
C GLY A 274 1.18 13.04 5.12
N LEU A 275 2.31 12.48 5.57
CA LEU A 275 3.55 13.25 5.63
C LEU A 275 4.24 13.26 4.25
N SER A 276 4.43 14.45 3.69
CA SER A 276 4.99 14.66 2.36
C SER A 276 6.38 14.05 2.18
N THR A 277 6.51 13.15 1.21
CA THR A 277 7.79 12.57 0.76
C THR A 277 8.41 13.33 -0.41
N GLN A 278 7.70 14.26 -1.05
CA GLN A 278 8.21 15.03 -2.20
C GLN A 278 8.63 16.46 -1.85
N LYS A 279 8.22 16.96 -0.67
CA LYS A 279 8.49 18.34 -0.25
C LYS A 279 9.02 18.40 1.17
N THR A 280 8.19 18.05 2.16
CA THR A 280 8.51 18.31 3.58
C THR A 280 9.65 17.44 4.08
N LEU A 281 9.62 16.12 3.85
CA LEU A 281 10.68 15.22 4.29
C LEU A 281 12.04 15.48 3.61
N PRO A 282 12.14 15.53 2.26
CA PRO A 282 13.44 15.66 1.59
C PRO A 282 14.03 17.08 1.68
N TYR A 283 13.21 18.13 1.66
CA TYR A 283 13.68 19.51 1.50
C TYR A 283 13.34 20.44 2.65
N GLY A 284 12.45 20.04 3.56
CA GLY A 284 12.10 20.82 4.74
C GLY A 284 13.22 20.83 5.78
N THR A 285 13.21 21.87 6.61
CA THR A 285 13.98 21.93 7.84
C THR A 285 13.39 20.97 8.89
N LYS A 286 14.20 20.61 9.89
CA LYS A 286 13.75 19.81 11.04
C LYS A 286 12.48 20.38 11.68
N ASP A 287 12.40 21.70 11.84
CA ASP A 287 11.26 22.36 12.47
C ASP A 287 10.00 22.32 11.60
N GLU A 288 10.14 22.43 10.27
CA GLU A 288 9.01 22.26 9.33
C GLU A 288 8.47 20.82 9.37
N VAL A 289 9.35 19.81 9.43
CA VAL A 289 8.94 18.41 9.58
C VAL A 289 8.19 18.21 10.90
N ARG A 290 8.68 18.77 12.01
CA ARG A 290 7.98 18.69 13.31
C ARG A 290 6.63 19.40 13.27
N ALA A 291 6.56 20.59 12.67
CA ALA A 291 5.33 21.35 12.56
C ALA A 291 4.27 20.60 11.75
N GLU A 292 4.66 20.02 10.61
CA GLU A 292 3.76 19.25 9.76
C GLU A 292 3.32 17.95 10.44
N THR A 293 4.25 17.24 11.08
CA THR A 293 3.93 16.03 11.86
C THR A 293 2.94 16.36 12.98
N HIS A 294 3.17 17.44 13.74
CA HIS A 294 2.24 17.88 14.78
C HIS A 294 0.85 18.19 14.21
N ARG A 295 0.77 18.88 13.07
CA ARG A 295 -0.48 19.22 12.40
C ARG A 295 -1.28 17.97 12.00
N LEU A 296 -0.60 16.97 11.43
CA LEU A 296 -1.21 15.71 11.03
C LEU A 296 -1.69 14.90 12.25
N LEU A 297 -0.88 14.82 13.30
CA LEU A 297 -1.27 14.17 14.56
C LEU A 297 -2.48 14.86 15.19
N GLU A 298 -2.52 16.20 15.22
CA GLU A 298 -3.67 16.96 15.72
C GLU A 298 -4.96 16.63 14.95
N MET A 299 -4.87 16.59 13.62
CA MET A 299 -6.00 16.24 12.76
C MET A 299 -6.51 14.81 12.98
N GLY A 300 -5.60 13.89 13.28
CA GLY A 300 -5.88 12.47 13.49
C GLY A 300 -6.42 12.11 14.87
N ARG A 301 -6.36 13.02 15.87
CA ARG A 301 -6.72 12.70 17.27
C ARG A 301 -8.14 12.20 17.46
N GLU A 302 -9.06 12.59 16.58
CA GLU A 302 -10.46 12.17 16.63
C GLU A 302 -10.73 10.85 15.86
N GLY A 303 -9.67 10.11 15.50
CA GLY A 303 -9.76 8.88 14.72
C GLY A 303 -9.90 9.12 13.21
N GLY A 304 -10.06 8.03 12.45
CA GLY A 304 -10.12 8.07 10.99
C GLY A 304 -8.76 8.13 10.29
N TYR A 305 -7.65 7.95 11.02
CA TYR A 305 -6.31 8.21 10.50
C TYR A 305 -5.23 7.31 11.12
N ILE A 306 -4.30 6.86 10.28
CA ILE A 306 -3.06 6.18 10.64
C ILE A 306 -1.92 7.03 10.06
N PHE A 307 -1.08 7.59 10.94
CA PHE A 307 0.02 8.43 10.51
C PHE A 307 1.08 7.61 9.76
N ALA A 308 1.54 8.12 8.62
CA ALA A 308 2.73 7.64 7.95
C ALA A 308 3.29 8.73 7.01
N PRO A 309 4.56 8.61 6.61
CA PRO A 309 5.01 9.09 5.31
C PRO A 309 4.03 8.69 4.20
N ALA A 310 3.83 9.55 3.19
CA ALA A 310 2.93 9.27 2.07
C ALA A 310 3.45 8.15 1.15
N HIS A 311 4.73 7.79 1.25
CA HIS A 311 5.32 6.58 0.70
C HIS A 311 6.49 6.20 1.61
N ASP A 312 7.16 5.08 1.34
CA ASP A 312 8.41 4.75 2.01
C ASP A 312 9.40 5.92 1.95
N VAL A 313 10.02 6.23 3.08
CA VAL A 313 11.00 7.32 3.18
C VAL A 313 12.25 6.94 2.41
N GLU A 314 12.62 7.77 1.44
CA GLU A 314 13.74 7.53 0.54
C GLU A 314 15.11 7.93 1.13
N GLY A 315 16.16 7.44 0.47
CA GLY A 315 17.55 7.66 0.85
C GLY A 315 18.07 9.09 0.66
N ASP A 316 17.30 10.02 0.13
CA ASP A 316 17.64 11.44 0.03
C ASP A 316 17.26 12.23 1.30
N VAL A 317 16.32 11.71 2.10
CA VAL A 317 15.89 12.31 3.37
C VAL A 317 17.03 12.30 4.39
N SER A 318 17.18 13.41 5.11
CA SER A 318 18.19 13.59 6.16
C SER A 318 17.85 12.78 7.41
N LEU A 319 18.88 12.35 8.16
CA LEU A 319 18.67 11.66 9.44
C LEU A 319 17.88 12.53 10.42
N ASP A 320 18.19 13.82 10.49
CA ASP A 320 17.50 14.77 11.38
C ASP A 320 16.02 14.87 11.07
N ASN A 321 15.63 14.88 9.79
CA ASN A 321 14.22 14.92 9.39
C ASN A 321 13.50 13.61 9.71
N MET A 322 14.16 12.47 9.53
CA MET A 322 13.58 11.18 9.92
C MET A 322 13.36 11.10 11.44
N LEU A 323 14.36 11.46 12.23
CA LEU A 323 14.25 11.48 13.68
C LEU A 323 13.20 12.49 14.16
N ALA A 324 13.06 13.63 13.49
CA ALA A 324 12.11 14.68 13.86
C ALA A 324 10.67 14.19 13.97
N PHE A 325 10.19 13.42 12.98
CA PHE A 325 8.83 12.88 13.03
C PHE A 325 8.74 11.64 13.92
N ILE A 326 9.75 10.76 13.92
CA ILE A 326 9.78 9.54 14.76
C ILE A 326 9.69 9.91 16.25
N GLU A 327 10.49 10.88 16.70
CA GLU A 327 10.43 11.36 18.08
C GLU A 327 9.05 11.92 18.44
N LEU A 328 8.38 12.61 17.51
CA LEU A 328 7.10 13.24 17.77
C LEU A 328 5.95 12.23 17.85
N ILE A 329 5.91 11.25 16.94
CA ILE A 329 4.88 10.20 16.97
C ILE A 329 5.02 9.31 18.22
N GLN A 330 6.25 9.10 18.70
CA GLN A 330 6.54 8.31 19.90
C GLN A 330 6.44 9.10 21.21
N SER A 331 6.29 10.43 21.16
CA SER A 331 6.07 11.27 22.35
C SER A 331 4.62 11.69 22.53
N GLN A 332 3.70 11.13 21.74
CA GLN A 332 2.26 11.39 21.89
C GLN A 332 1.77 11.05 23.30
N PRO A 333 0.98 11.93 23.94
CA PRO A 333 0.31 11.60 25.19
C PRO A 333 -0.54 10.33 25.03
N GLY A 334 -0.43 9.40 25.98
CA GLY A 334 -1.15 8.12 25.95
C GLY A 334 -0.41 6.98 25.27
N PHE A 335 0.68 7.24 24.53
CA PHE A 335 1.60 6.19 24.11
C PHE A 335 2.60 5.90 25.24
N CYS A 336 2.79 4.63 25.54
CA CYS A 336 3.81 4.16 26.48
C CYS A 336 4.61 3.07 25.79
N ASN A 337 5.93 3.23 25.75
CA ASN A 337 6.84 2.21 25.24
C ASN A 337 6.91 1.11 26.32
N ASN A 338 6.20 0.01 26.12
CA ASN A 338 6.23 -1.16 27.00
C ASN A 338 7.33 -2.12 26.59
#